data_AF-A0A1T3P574-F1
#
_entry.id   AF-A0A1T3P574-F1
#
_cell.length_a   1.000
_cell.length_b   1.000
_cell.length_c   1.000
_cell.angle_alpha   90.00
_cell.angle_beta   90.00
_cell.angle_gamma   90.00
#
_symmetry.space_group_name_H-M   'P 1'
#
loop_
_entity.id
_entity.type
_entity.pdbx_description
1 polymer ?
#
loop_
_entity_poly.entity_id
_entity_poly.type
_entity_poly.pdbx_seq_one_letter_code
_entity_poly.pdbx_strand_id
1 'polypeptide(L)'
;MSTPIELTPAAPEQEPVEPVTPAPVDPQAPEPEEPTTEPQAGPTDPWADPDVARREIEKLRREAAASRTKAKDRDTLAAKVAEYERAQLSEQERLQAELAEARQQSQALQTRTARAELRAAAGEFKDPEDAVAYLKDRLGSYVDAQGEIDEAQIAVDLADLVERKPHLAKAAPAAPPAEPASPRRPAPDRTQAAGANPTRTSTPGDEFAEWFTNAAFGR
;
A
#
# COMPACT_ATOMS: atom_id res chain seq x y z
N MET A 1 13.86 -17.38 -8.45
CA MET A 1 15.33 -17.34 -8.64
C MET A 1 15.57 -16.76 -10.02
N SER A 2 15.64 -15.43 -10.11
CA SER A 2 15.83 -14.71 -11.38
C SER A 2 17.27 -14.25 -11.47
N THR A 3 17.95 -14.68 -12.53
CA THR A 3 19.31 -14.28 -12.88
C THR A 3 19.35 -12.84 -13.41
N PRO A 4 20.37 -12.04 -13.07
CA PRO A 4 20.54 -10.68 -13.60
C PRO A 4 21.12 -10.68 -15.01
N ILE A 5 20.62 -9.78 -15.85
CA ILE A 5 21.13 -9.47 -17.20
C ILE A 5 22.32 -8.52 -17.03
N GLU A 6 23.54 -8.98 -17.30
CA GLU A 6 24.73 -8.12 -17.39
C GLU A 6 24.78 -7.42 -18.75
N LEU A 7 24.76 -6.09 -18.68
CA LEU A 7 24.92 -5.16 -19.79
C LEU A 7 26.42 -4.95 -20.04
N THR A 8 26.96 -5.52 -21.12
CA THR A 8 28.33 -5.27 -21.58
C THR A 8 28.30 -4.28 -22.74
N PRO A 9 29.01 -3.13 -22.69
CA PRO A 9 29.24 -2.28 -23.85
C PRO A 9 30.61 -2.56 -24.47
N ALA A 10 30.65 -3.02 -25.72
CA ALA A 10 31.89 -3.15 -26.49
C ALA A 10 31.79 -2.30 -27.77
N ALA A 11 32.70 -1.33 -27.86
CA ALA A 11 32.94 -0.45 -29.00
C ALA A 11 34.02 -1.09 -29.93
N PRO A 12 34.43 -0.47 -31.06
CA PRO A 12 34.43 -1.07 -32.41
C PRO A 12 35.82 -1.37 -33.00
N GLU A 13 35.95 -2.35 -33.91
CA GLU A 13 37.16 -2.59 -34.74
C GLU A 13 36.75 -3.40 -36.00
N GLN A 14 36.76 -2.78 -37.19
CA GLN A 14 37.78 -2.82 -38.26
C GLN A 14 37.81 -4.10 -39.15
N GLU A 15 37.57 -3.89 -40.46
CA GLU A 15 37.90 -4.70 -41.65
C GLU A 15 39.42 -5.03 -41.73
N PRO A 16 39.98 -5.95 -42.59
CA PRO A 16 39.67 -6.32 -44.00
C PRO A 16 39.74 -7.86 -44.26
N VAL A 17 39.62 -8.51 -45.44
CA VAL A 17 40.26 -8.37 -46.78
C VAL A 17 39.54 -9.30 -47.79
N GLU A 18 39.51 -8.93 -49.07
CA GLU A 18 39.13 -9.71 -50.28
C GLU A 18 40.19 -10.82 -50.61
N PRO A 19 40.30 -11.49 -51.80
CA PRO A 19 39.49 -11.50 -53.05
C PRO A 19 39.34 -12.89 -53.75
N VAL A 20 38.41 -13.08 -54.70
CA VAL A 20 38.63 -13.95 -55.88
C VAL A 20 37.82 -13.48 -57.09
N THR A 21 38.54 -13.11 -58.15
CA THR A 21 38.09 -12.99 -59.55
C THR A 21 38.30 -14.32 -60.28
N PRO A 22 37.55 -14.61 -61.35
CA PRO A 22 38.25 -14.80 -62.62
C PRO A 22 37.53 -14.15 -63.83
N ALA A 23 38.34 -13.52 -64.68
CA ALA A 23 38.04 -13.02 -66.04
C ALA A 23 38.34 -14.14 -67.09
N PRO A 24 38.39 -13.89 -68.42
CA PRO A 24 37.51 -13.12 -69.34
C PRO A 24 37.13 -13.95 -70.60
N VAL A 25 36.02 -13.64 -71.30
CA VAL A 25 35.89 -13.91 -72.77
C VAL A 25 34.95 -12.87 -73.39
N ASP A 26 35.48 -12.11 -74.34
CA ASP A 26 34.79 -11.33 -75.38
C ASP A 26 35.59 -11.60 -76.68
N PRO A 27 35.02 -11.68 -77.90
CA PRO A 27 34.32 -10.56 -78.53
C PRO A 27 33.16 -10.95 -79.46
N GLN A 28 31.98 -10.31 -79.34
CA GLN A 28 31.16 -10.10 -80.55
C GLN A 28 30.27 -8.85 -80.46
N ALA A 29 30.68 -7.81 -81.20
CA ALA A 29 29.83 -6.69 -81.57
C ALA A 29 28.69 -7.16 -82.49
N PRO A 30 27.49 -6.59 -82.30
CA PRO A 30 26.91 -5.84 -83.40
C PRO A 30 26.40 -4.45 -82.97
N GLU A 31 26.65 -3.50 -83.87
CA GLU A 31 25.93 -2.28 -84.23
C GLU A 31 25.28 -1.39 -83.14
N PRO A 32 25.58 -0.06 -83.13
CA PRO A 32 24.83 0.89 -82.33
C PRO A 32 23.44 1.10 -82.94
N GLU A 33 22.43 0.48 -82.33
CA GLU A 33 21.04 0.91 -82.53
C GLU A 33 20.88 2.33 -81.96
N GLU A 34 20.48 3.24 -82.83
CA GLU A 34 20.08 4.60 -82.50
C GLU A 34 19.04 4.55 -81.37
N PRO A 35 19.21 5.29 -80.24
CA PRO A 35 18.11 5.46 -79.32
C PRO A 35 17.04 6.26 -80.06
N THR A 36 16.02 5.55 -80.55
CA THR A 36 14.73 6.12 -80.89
C THR A 36 14.26 6.85 -79.63
N THR A 37 14.32 8.17 -79.68
CA THR A 37 13.74 9.08 -78.71
C THR A 37 12.23 8.81 -78.68
N GLU A 38 11.79 7.88 -77.84
CA GLU A 38 10.43 7.90 -77.33
C GLU A 38 10.25 9.27 -76.64
N PRO A 39 9.22 10.06 -76.99
CA PRO A 39 8.96 11.28 -76.25
C PRO A 39 8.62 10.89 -74.81
N GLN A 40 9.57 11.12 -73.90
CA GLN A 40 9.25 11.27 -72.48
C GLN A 40 8.17 12.34 -72.41
N ALA A 41 6.93 11.91 -72.19
CA ALA A 41 5.91 12.76 -71.61
C ALA A 41 6.47 13.17 -70.25
N GLY A 42 7.15 14.32 -70.22
CA GLY A 42 7.56 14.97 -68.99
C GLY A 42 6.34 15.14 -68.08
N PRO A 43 6.55 15.31 -66.76
CA PRO A 43 5.44 15.55 -65.85
C PRO A 43 4.60 16.70 -66.40
N THR A 44 3.41 16.39 -66.92
CA THR A 44 2.46 17.40 -67.36
C THR A 44 2.16 18.22 -66.14
N ASP A 45 2.70 19.44 -66.11
CA ASP A 45 2.47 20.39 -65.03
C ASP A 45 0.95 20.54 -64.87
N PRO A 46 0.36 20.06 -63.76
CA PRO A 46 -1.09 20.09 -63.57
C PRO A 46 -1.64 21.51 -63.51
N TRP A 47 -0.75 22.52 -63.43
CA TRP A 47 -1.07 23.94 -63.48
C TRP A 47 -1.11 24.51 -64.91
N ALA A 48 -0.64 23.77 -65.93
CA ALA A 48 -0.60 24.22 -67.32
C ALA A 48 -1.97 24.10 -68.04
N ASP A 49 -2.83 23.19 -67.60
CA ASP A 49 -4.20 23.03 -68.11
C ASP A 49 -5.22 23.61 -67.09
N PRO A 50 -6.05 24.60 -67.47
CA PRO A 50 -6.99 25.24 -66.56
C PRO A 50 -8.02 24.28 -65.94
N ASP A 51 -8.41 23.21 -66.63
CA ASP A 51 -9.40 22.26 -66.10
C ASP A 51 -8.77 21.24 -65.14
N VAL A 52 -7.52 20.83 -65.38
CA VAL A 52 -6.74 19.99 -64.45
C VAL A 52 -6.38 20.77 -63.18
N ALA A 53 -5.96 22.02 -63.33
CA ALA A 53 -5.64 22.90 -62.20
C ALA A 53 -6.85 23.12 -61.28
N ARG A 54 -8.05 23.31 -61.85
CA ARG A 54 -9.29 23.46 -61.07
C ARG A 54 -9.60 22.22 -60.21
N ARG A 55 -9.42 21.02 -60.77
CA ARG A 55 -9.63 19.75 -60.04
C ARG A 55 -8.64 19.57 -58.91
N GLU A 56 -7.36 19.92 -59.12
CA GLU A 56 -6.34 19.81 -58.07
C GLU A 56 -6.55 20.85 -56.96
N ILE A 57 -6.95 22.08 -57.30
CA ILE A 57 -7.33 23.10 -56.29
C ILE A 57 -8.51 22.60 -55.44
N GLU A 58 -9.52 21.99 -56.07
CA GLU A 58 -10.66 21.43 -55.33
C GLU A 58 -10.24 20.30 -54.40
N LYS A 59 -9.38 19.39 -54.86
CA LYS A 59 -8.80 18.31 -54.05
C LYS A 59 -8.01 18.85 -52.86
N LEU A 60 -7.09 19.79 -53.08
CA LEU A 60 -6.31 20.43 -52.01
C LEU A 60 -7.21 21.16 -51.00
N ARG A 61 -8.29 21.79 -51.46
CA ARG A 61 -9.28 22.41 -50.57
C ARG A 61 -10.01 21.37 -49.71
N ARG A 62 -10.38 20.22 -50.28
CA ARG A 62 -11.00 19.12 -49.54
C ARG A 62 -10.03 18.52 -48.52
N GLU A 63 -8.78 18.31 -48.90
CA GLU A 63 -7.73 17.79 -48.00
C GLU A 63 -7.40 18.77 -46.87
N ALA A 64 -7.32 20.07 -47.16
CA ALA A 64 -7.14 21.11 -46.15
C ALA A 64 -8.35 21.19 -45.21
N ALA A 65 -9.57 21.07 -45.72
CA ALA A 65 -10.78 21.03 -44.89
C ALA A 65 -10.79 19.79 -43.98
N ALA A 66 -10.48 18.61 -44.53
CA ALA A 66 -10.41 17.36 -43.75
C ALA A 66 -9.28 17.37 -42.71
N SER A 67 -8.16 18.03 -43.02
CA SER A 67 -7.05 18.18 -42.07
C SER A 67 -7.43 19.13 -40.94
N ARG A 68 -8.16 20.21 -41.23
CA ARG A 68 -8.67 21.13 -40.22
C ARG A 68 -9.70 20.48 -39.30
N THR A 69 -10.60 19.64 -39.82
CA THR A 69 -11.56 18.92 -38.98
C THR A 69 -10.84 17.91 -38.08
N LYS A 70 -9.92 17.11 -38.65
CA LYS A 70 -9.11 16.17 -37.87
C LYS A 70 -8.26 16.85 -36.79
N ALA A 71 -7.69 18.02 -37.08
CA ALA A 71 -6.95 18.81 -36.10
C ALA A 71 -7.84 19.21 -34.92
N LYS A 72 -9.04 19.74 -35.21
CA LYS A 72 -10.02 20.09 -34.16
C LYS A 72 -10.44 18.88 -33.34
N ASP A 73 -10.70 17.74 -33.97
CA ASP A 73 -11.07 16.53 -33.25
C ASP A 73 -9.94 16.07 -32.31
N ARG A 74 -8.68 16.11 -32.80
CA ARG A 74 -7.51 15.80 -31.98
C ARG A 74 -7.34 16.78 -30.82
N ASP A 75 -7.54 18.06 -31.03
CA ASP A 75 -7.45 19.08 -29.98
C ASP A 75 -8.51 18.84 -28.91
N THR A 76 -9.74 18.49 -29.29
CA THR A 76 -10.80 18.17 -28.32
C THR A 76 -10.52 16.90 -27.54
N LEU A 77 -9.95 15.87 -28.18
CA LEU A 77 -9.53 14.64 -27.51
C LEU A 77 -8.37 14.90 -26.55
N ALA A 78 -7.37 15.69 -26.96
CA ALA A 78 -6.26 16.08 -26.10
C ALA A 78 -6.74 16.87 -24.87
N ALA A 79 -7.70 17.78 -25.04
CA ALA A 79 -8.30 18.51 -23.94
C ALA A 79 -9.02 17.57 -22.94
N LYS A 80 -9.78 16.59 -23.43
CA LYS A 80 -10.44 15.58 -22.58
C LYS A 80 -9.43 14.71 -21.85
N VAL A 81 -8.37 14.26 -22.52
CA VAL A 81 -7.30 13.48 -21.89
C VAL A 81 -6.65 14.29 -20.76
N ALA A 82 -6.34 15.56 -20.99
CA ALA A 82 -5.77 16.43 -19.96
C ALA A 82 -6.73 16.64 -18.76
N GLU A 83 -8.04 16.70 -18.98
CA GLU A 83 -9.03 16.74 -17.88
C GLU A 83 -9.04 15.45 -17.08
N TYR A 84 -9.07 14.29 -17.74
CA TYR A 84 -9.03 12.99 -17.05
C TYR A 84 -7.73 12.79 -16.28
N GLU A 85 -6.59 13.15 -16.85
CA GLU A 85 -5.30 13.07 -16.18
C GLU A 85 -5.28 13.98 -14.94
N ARG A 86 -5.78 15.21 -15.03
CA ARG A 86 -5.88 16.11 -13.86
C ARG A 86 -6.80 15.56 -12.78
N ALA A 87 -7.95 15.00 -13.16
CA ALA A 87 -8.89 14.39 -12.22
C ALA A 87 -8.30 13.13 -11.56
N GLN A 88 -7.59 12.30 -12.33
CA GLN A 88 -6.93 11.11 -11.81
C GLN A 88 -5.75 11.46 -10.91
N LEU A 89 -4.94 12.46 -11.25
CA LEU A 89 -3.86 12.93 -10.40
C LEU A 89 -4.39 13.42 -9.05
N SER A 90 -5.46 14.22 -9.05
CA SER A 90 -6.06 14.71 -7.79
C SER A 90 -6.72 13.60 -6.97
N GLU A 91 -7.35 12.61 -7.61
CA GLU A 91 -7.89 11.44 -6.92
C GLU A 91 -6.76 10.55 -6.37
N GLN A 92 -5.68 10.35 -7.11
CA GLN A 92 -4.51 9.61 -6.64
C GLN A 92 -3.85 10.29 -5.43
N GLU A 93 -3.67 11.61 -5.46
CA GLU A 93 -3.14 12.36 -4.32
C GLU A 93 -4.02 12.19 -3.08
N ARG A 94 -5.36 12.28 -3.25
CA ARG A 94 -6.31 12.04 -2.16
C ARG A 94 -6.21 10.62 -1.61
N LEU A 95 -6.20 9.62 -2.48
CA LEU A 95 -6.11 8.21 -2.08
C LEU A 95 -4.77 7.90 -1.40
N GLN A 96 -3.68 8.52 -1.85
CA GLN A 96 -2.37 8.39 -1.20
C GLN A 96 -2.38 9.02 0.21
N ALA A 97 -3.00 10.19 0.38
CA ALA A 97 -3.15 10.82 1.68
C ALA A 97 -4.00 9.97 2.63
N GLU A 98 -5.14 9.45 2.17
CA GLU A 98 -6.02 8.58 2.95
C GLU A 98 -5.32 7.26 3.33
N LEU A 99 -4.58 6.66 2.41
CA LEU A 99 -3.82 5.44 2.66
C LEU A 99 -2.64 5.69 3.63
N ALA A 100 -1.98 6.84 3.55
CA ALA A 100 -0.94 7.24 4.50
C ALA A 100 -1.53 7.42 5.92
N GLU A 101 -2.69 8.08 6.02
CA GLU A 101 -3.41 8.25 7.29
C GLU A 101 -3.84 6.89 7.88
N ALA A 102 -4.45 6.03 7.07
CA ALA A 102 -4.85 4.69 7.49
C ALA A 102 -3.65 3.84 7.96
N ARG A 103 -2.51 3.91 7.27
CA ARG A 103 -1.26 3.25 7.70
C ARG A 103 -0.75 3.80 9.03
N GLN A 104 -0.77 5.12 9.21
CA GLN A 104 -0.34 5.74 10.45
C GLN A 104 -1.24 5.32 11.63
N GLN A 105 -2.56 5.30 11.43
CA GLN A 105 -3.50 4.85 12.44
C GLN A 105 -3.29 3.36 12.78
N SER A 106 -3.09 2.51 11.76
CA SER A 106 -2.81 1.08 11.96
C SER A 106 -1.51 0.85 12.74
N GLN A 107 -0.41 1.54 12.38
CA GLN A 107 0.86 1.44 13.10
C GLN A 107 0.76 1.92 14.55
N ALA A 108 0.00 2.99 14.80
CA ALA A 108 -0.24 3.49 16.15
C ALA A 108 -1.01 2.49 17.01
N LEU A 109 -2.03 1.83 16.44
CA LEU A 109 -2.77 0.77 17.12
C LEU A 109 -1.89 -0.45 17.40
N GLN A 110 -1.13 -0.92 16.41
CA GLN A 110 -0.18 -2.03 16.58
C GLN A 110 0.84 -1.74 17.69
N THR A 111 1.42 -0.54 17.70
CA THR A 111 2.37 -0.14 18.74
C THR A 111 1.72 -0.10 20.12
N ARG A 112 0.47 0.36 20.21
CA ARG A 112 -0.30 0.38 21.46
C ARG A 112 -0.59 -1.03 21.96
N THR A 113 -0.97 -1.95 21.07
CA THR A 113 -1.23 -3.35 21.41
C THR A 113 0.06 -4.04 21.84
N ALA A 114 1.15 -3.91 21.07
CA ALA A 114 2.47 -4.45 21.45
C ALA A 114 2.93 -3.94 22.82
N ARG A 115 2.71 -2.65 23.12
CA ARG A 115 3.00 -2.08 24.45
C ARG A 115 2.10 -2.69 25.55
N ALA A 116 0.84 -2.95 25.26
CA ALA A 116 -0.09 -3.55 26.20
C ALA A 116 0.30 -5.00 26.52
N GLU A 117 0.62 -5.79 25.49
CA GLU A 117 1.10 -7.17 25.65
C GLU A 117 2.44 -7.22 26.39
N LEU A 118 3.38 -6.33 26.04
CA LEU A 118 4.64 -6.22 26.76
C LEU A 118 4.44 -5.92 28.25
N ARG A 119 3.50 -5.02 28.57
CA ARG A 119 3.15 -4.70 29.96
C ARG A 119 2.50 -5.89 30.67
N ALA A 120 1.66 -6.66 29.96
CA ALA A 120 1.01 -7.85 30.50
C ALA A 120 2.02 -8.98 30.77
N ALA A 121 2.96 -9.20 29.86
CA ALA A 121 4.04 -10.17 29.99
C ALA A 121 5.07 -9.79 31.08
N ALA A 122 5.22 -8.50 31.40
CA ALA A 122 6.14 -8.00 32.42
C ALA A 122 5.68 -8.22 33.88
N GLY A 123 4.86 -9.25 34.16
CA GLY A 123 4.35 -9.54 35.51
C GLY A 123 5.43 -9.86 36.55
N GLU A 124 6.62 -10.28 36.12
CA GLU A 124 7.78 -10.57 36.96
C GLU A 124 8.62 -9.33 37.30
N PHE A 125 8.33 -8.18 36.68
CA PHE A 125 9.02 -6.93 36.96
C PHE A 125 8.43 -6.28 38.22
N LYS A 126 9.27 -5.52 38.93
CA LYS A 126 8.81 -4.67 40.03
C LYS A 126 7.83 -3.62 39.52
N ASP A 127 8.17 -2.97 38.41
CA ASP A 127 7.36 -1.96 37.73
C ASP A 127 7.25 -2.34 36.24
N PRO A 128 6.05 -2.67 35.72
CA PRO A 128 5.90 -3.15 34.35
C PRO A 128 6.13 -2.06 33.29
N GLU A 129 6.11 -0.77 33.67
CA GLU A 129 6.50 0.33 32.77
C GLU A 129 8.01 0.35 32.49
N ASP A 130 8.86 -0.15 33.40
CA ASP A 130 10.31 -0.18 33.18
C ASP A 130 10.64 -1.12 32.02
N ALA A 131 9.98 -2.29 31.94
CA ALA A 131 10.12 -3.22 30.83
C ALA A 131 9.80 -2.55 29.48
N VAL A 132 8.71 -1.77 29.44
CA VAL A 132 8.33 -0.99 28.26
C VAL A 132 9.38 0.06 27.92
N ALA A 133 9.94 0.76 28.91
CA ALA A 133 10.95 1.79 28.68
C ALA A 133 12.24 1.23 28.08
N TYR A 134 12.67 0.03 28.51
CA TYR A 134 13.88 -0.62 28.00
C TYR A 134 13.69 -1.29 26.64
N LEU A 135 12.48 -1.77 26.32
CA LEU A 135 12.20 -2.48 25.07
C LEU A 135 11.42 -1.63 24.05
N LYS A 136 11.27 -0.32 24.29
CA LYS A 136 10.55 0.62 23.41
C LYS A 136 11.04 0.58 21.95
N ASP A 137 12.35 0.46 21.76
CA ASP A 137 12.99 0.49 20.44
C ASP A 137 12.77 -0.82 19.67
N ARG A 138 12.32 -1.88 20.36
CA ARG A 138 12.00 -3.20 19.80
C ARG A 138 10.50 -3.46 19.63
N LEU A 139 9.62 -2.52 19.99
CA LEU A 139 8.17 -2.73 19.88
C LEU A 139 7.72 -3.12 18.46
N GLY A 140 8.38 -2.58 17.43
CA GLY A 140 8.11 -2.91 16.04
C GLY A 140 8.59 -4.30 15.59
N SER A 141 9.58 -4.90 16.27
CA SER A 141 10.07 -6.24 15.91
C SER A 141 9.20 -7.37 16.45
N TYR A 142 8.33 -7.08 17.42
CA TYR A 142 7.38 -8.06 17.96
C TYR A 142 6.10 -8.17 17.13
N VAL A 143 5.89 -7.29 16.16
CA VAL A 143 4.71 -7.30 15.30
C VAL A 143 5.08 -7.93 13.96
N ASP A 144 4.39 -8.98 13.56
CA ASP A 144 4.64 -9.65 12.29
C ASP A 144 3.99 -8.91 11.09
N ALA A 145 4.12 -9.49 9.89
CA ALA A 145 3.54 -8.90 8.68
C ALA A 145 2.00 -8.93 8.66
N GLN A 146 1.39 -9.76 9.51
CA GLN A 146 -0.05 -9.92 9.67
C GLN A 146 -0.61 -9.00 10.77
N GLY A 147 0.26 -8.40 11.59
CA GLY A 147 -0.11 -7.57 12.73
C GLY A 147 -0.28 -8.33 14.04
N GLU A 148 0.08 -9.62 14.07
CA GLU A 148 0.09 -10.45 15.27
C GLU A 148 1.33 -10.17 16.11
N ILE A 149 1.22 -10.35 17.42
CA ILE A 149 2.29 -10.07 18.37
C ILE A 149 2.99 -11.38 18.74
N ASP A 150 4.31 -11.41 18.58
CA ASP A 150 5.16 -12.52 19.00
C ASP A 150 5.38 -12.48 20.52
N GLU A 151 4.42 -13.05 21.26
CA GLU A 151 4.48 -13.19 22.71
C GLU A 151 5.69 -14.01 23.19
N ALA A 152 6.13 -14.98 22.38
CA ALA A 152 7.26 -15.83 22.74
C ALA A 152 8.58 -15.05 22.71
N GLN A 153 8.79 -14.24 21.67
CA GLN A 153 9.95 -13.36 21.60
C GLN A 153 9.92 -12.29 22.70
N ILE A 154 8.75 -11.76 23.04
CA ILE A 154 8.59 -10.83 24.17
C ILE A 154 9.05 -11.49 25.48
N ALA A 155 8.61 -12.73 25.75
CA ALA A 155 9.00 -13.46 26.96
C ALA A 155 10.52 -13.69 27.04
N VAL A 156 11.16 -14.04 25.92
CA VAL A 156 12.62 -14.21 25.83
C VAL A 156 13.34 -12.89 26.11
N ASP A 157 12.94 -11.80 25.46
CA ASP A 157 13.58 -10.49 25.63
C ASP A 157 13.38 -9.94 27.06
N LEU A 158 12.24 -10.22 27.68
CA LEU A 158 11.98 -9.88 29.09
C LEU A 158 12.87 -10.68 30.05
N ALA A 159 13.04 -11.98 29.82
CA ALA A 159 13.95 -12.82 30.62
C ALA A 159 15.40 -12.34 30.51
N ASP A 160 15.87 -12.09 29.27
CA ASP A 160 17.17 -11.50 28.98
C ASP A 160 17.38 -10.15 29.68
N LEU A 161 16.33 -9.32 29.74
CA LEU A 161 16.38 -8.02 30.41
C LEU A 161 16.53 -8.17 31.93
N VAL A 162 15.82 -9.12 32.54
CA VAL A 162 15.92 -9.42 33.98
C VAL A 162 17.32 -9.94 34.33
N GLU A 163 17.89 -10.83 33.51
CA GLU A 163 19.25 -11.34 33.71
C GLU A 163 20.30 -10.22 33.69
N ARG A 164 20.18 -9.28 32.74
CA ARG A 164 21.09 -8.13 32.62
C ARG A 164 20.87 -7.10 33.71
N LYS A 165 19.64 -6.96 34.21
CA LYS A 165 19.22 -5.93 35.18
C LYS A 165 18.40 -6.58 36.31
N PRO A 166 19.06 -7.31 37.23
CA PRO A 166 18.36 -8.07 38.27
C PRO A 166 17.58 -7.19 39.26
N HIS A 167 17.88 -5.90 39.35
CA HIS A 167 17.13 -4.94 40.17
C HIS A 167 15.73 -4.62 39.64
N LEU A 168 15.44 -4.96 38.37
CA LEU A 168 14.11 -4.80 37.78
C LEU A 168 13.19 -5.97 38.14
N ALA A 169 13.75 -7.12 38.52
CA ALA A 169 12.95 -8.26 38.96
C ALA A 169 12.18 -7.90 40.24
N LYS A 170 10.94 -8.34 40.30
CA LYS A 170 10.16 -8.32 41.53
C LYS A 170 10.89 -9.18 42.55
N ALA A 171 11.15 -8.62 43.73
CA ALA A 171 11.66 -9.41 44.83
C ALA A 171 10.69 -10.57 45.07
N ALA A 172 11.20 -11.81 45.07
CA ALA A 172 10.41 -12.97 45.43
C ALA A 172 9.65 -12.65 46.72
N PRO A 173 8.34 -12.92 46.81
CA PRO A 173 7.64 -12.74 48.07
C PRO A 173 8.41 -13.56 49.09
N ALA A 174 9.00 -12.87 50.07
CA ALA A 174 9.57 -13.55 51.22
C ALA A 174 8.47 -14.48 51.72
N ALA A 175 8.74 -15.79 51.72
CA ALA A 175 7.83 -16.78 52.26
C ALA A 175 7.27 -16.20 53.57
N PRO A 176 5.93 -16.18 53.76
CA PRO A 176 5.36 -15.50 54.90
C PRO A 176 6.09 -15.99 56.15
N PRO A 177 6.69 -15.10 56.98
CA PRO A 177 7.14 -15.53 58.28
C PRO A 177 5.91 -16.17 58.93
N ALA A 178 6.05 -17.43 59.36
CA ALA A 178 4.99 -18.18 60.01
C ALA A 178 4.26 -17.23 60.97
N GLU A 179 2.99 -16.93 60.69
CA GLU A 179 2.25 -15.90 61.39
C GLU A 179 2.32 -16.16 62.91
N PRO A 180 2.64 -15.16 63.77
CA PRO A 180 2.26 -15.26 65.16
C PRO A 180 0.73 -15.31 65.20
N ALA A 181 0.20 -16.43 65.67
CA ALA A 181 -1.22 -16.76 65.74
C ALA A 181 -2.11 -15.53 65.98
N SER A 182 -2.90 -15.16 64.97
CA SER A 182 -3.98 -14.18 65.15
C SER A 182 -4.88 -14.63 66.32
N PRO A 183 -5.30 -13.72 67.23
CA PRO A 183 -6.25 -14.07 68.28
C PRO A 183 -7.53 -14.56 67.61
N ARG A 184 -7.90 -15.82 67.88
CA ARG A 184 -9.10 -16.46 67.33
C ARG A 184 -10.29 -15.53 67.53
N ARG A 185 -10.88 -15.03 66.44
CA ARG A 185 -12.19 -14.37 66.54
C ARG A 185 -13.17 -15.40 67.13
N PRO A 186 -13.96 -15.04 68.16
CA PRO A 186 -15.04 -15.90 68.61
C PRO A 186 -15.96 -16.16 67.41
N ALA A 187 -16.29 -17.42 67.17
CA ALA A 187 -17.17 -17.79 66.07
C ALA A 187 -18.52 -17.08 66.26
N PRO A 188 -19.08 -16.43 65.23
CA PRO A 188 -20.39 -15.81 65.33
C PRO A 188 -21.43 -16.89 65.63
N ASP A 189 -22.07 -16.78 66.79
CA ASP A 189 -23.12 -17.66 67.24
C ASP A 189 -24.34 -17.50 66.31
N ARG A 190 -24.65 -18.56 65.56
CA ARG A 190 -25.78 -18.61 64.61
C ARG A 190 -27.13 -18.41 65.30
N THR A 191 -27.20 -18.55 66.63
CA THR A 191 -28.43 -18.32 67.39
C THR A 191 -28.69 -16.83 67.70
N GLN A 192 -27.70 -15.96 67.52
CA GLN A 192 -27.84 -14.52 67.80
C GLN A 192 -28.30 -13.68 66.59
N ALA A 193 -28.25 -14.21 65.36
CA ALA A 193 -28.59 -13.47 64.14
C ALA A 193 -29.92 -13.90 63.48
N ALA A 194 -30.71 -14.78 64.11
CA ALA A 194 -31.94 -15.31 63.51
C ALA A 194 -33.20 -14.43 63.68
N GLY A 195 -33.06 -13.17 64.14
CA GLY A 195 -34.20 -12.39 64.61
C GLY A 195 -34.62 -11.14 63.80
N ALA A 196 -33.79 -10.60 62.91
CA ALA A 196 -34.07 -9.24 62.40
C ALA A 196 -33.49 -8.93 61.02
N ASN A 197 -33.97 -9.61 59.97
CA ASN A 197 -34.05 -8.95 58.67
C ASN A 197 -35.14 -9.63 57.81
N PRO A 198 -36.32 -9.03 57.58
CA PRO A 198 -37.19 -9.51 56.54
C PRO A 198 -36.50 -9.29 55.19
N THR A 199 -36.13 -10.37 54.53
CA THR A 199 -35.75 -10.36 53.11
C THR A 199 -36.94 -9.86 52.30
N ARG A 200 -37.03 -8.54 52.08
CA ARG A 200 -37.72 -8.01 50.92
C ARG A 200 -36.86 -8.32 49.72
N THR A 201 -37.07 -9.47 49.11
CA THR A 201 -36.64 -9.68 47.73
C THR A 201 -37.58 -8.84 46.87
N SER A 202 -37.25 -7.56 46.68
CA SER A 202 -37.83 -6.78 45.61
C SER A 202 -37.27 -7.38 44.31
N THR A 203 -38.10 -8.17 43.63
CA THR A 203 -37.73 -8.68 42.31
C THR A 203 -37.70 -7.47 41.37
N PRO A 204 -36.66 -7.27 40.55
CA PRO A 204 -36.58 -6.09 39.67
C PRO A 204 -37.80 -5.91 38.75
N GLY A 205 -38.52 -7.00 38.46
CA GLY A 205 -39.77 -6.97 37.71
C GLY A 205 -40.95 -6.34 38.46
N ASP A 206 -41.00 -6.45 39.79
CA ASP A 206 -42.07 -5.89 40.62
C ASP A 206 -41.95 -4.36 40.73
N GLU A 207 -40.73 -3.84 40.85
CA GLU A 207 -40.47 -2.38 40.85
C GLU A 207 -40.84 -1.73 39.50
N PHE A 208 -40.56 -2.44 38.40
CA PHE A 208 -40.89 -1.95 37.06
C PHE A 208 -42.41 -2.02 36.78
N ALA A 209 -43.10 -3.01 37.32
CA ALA A 209 -44.55 -3.13 37.23
C ALA A 209 -45.27 -2.05 38.07
N GLU A 210 -44.79 -1.74 39.28
CA GLU A 210 -45.32 -0.63 40.08
C GLU A 210 -45.12 0.72 39.38
N TRP A 211 -43.98 0.94 38.70
CA TRP A 211 -43.75 2.17 37.93
C TRP A 211 -44.74 2.32 36.77
N PHE A 212 -45.01 1.26 36.00
CA PHE A 212 -46.00 1.30 34.91
C PHE A 212 -47.43 1.52 35.42
N THR A 213 -47.76 0.94 36.56
CA THR A 213 -49.11 1.03 37.13
C THR A 213 -49.37 2.44 37.71
N ASN A 214 -48.38 3.04 38.37
CA ASN A 214 -48.45 4.44 38.84
C ASN A 214 -48.42 5.46 37.70
N ALA A 215 -47.69 5.20 36.61
CA ALA A 215 -47.65 6.09 35.46
C ALA A 215 -48.95 6.06 34.63
N ALA A 216 -49.66 4.92 34.60
CA ALA A 216 -50.90 4.75 33.85
C ALA A 216 -52.16 5.28 34.56
N PHE A 217 -52.12 5.48 35.89
CA PHE A 217 -53.27 5.94 36.69
C PHE A 217 -52.95 7.15 37.56
N GLY A 218 -52.12 8.08 37.05
CA GLY A 218 -51.96 9.40 37.65
C GLY A 218 -53.24 10.25 37.54
N ARG A 219 -54.12 10.14 38.54
CA ARG A 219 -54.97 11.22 39.06
C ARG A 219 -55.21 11.05 40.56
#